data_AF-A0A6A7FWE6-F1
#
_entry.id   AF-A0A6A7FWE6-F1
#
_cell.length_a   1.000
_cell.length_b   1.000
_cell.length_c   1.000
_cell.angle_alpha   90.00
_cell.angle_beta   90.00
_cell.angle_gamma   90.00
#
_symmetry.space_group_name_H-M   'P 1'
#
loop_
_entity.id
_entity.type
_entity.pdbx_description
1 polymer ?
#
loop_
_entity_poly.entity_id
_entity_poly.type
_entity_poly.pdbx_seq_one_letter_code
_entity_poly.pdbx_strand_id
1 'polypeptide(L)'
;GYIIDKEGHTINIMNDQGIDKLGDIVESSVYSPNFQYYGQLHNMAHKMLGRQADPHGKYNMPPGVMEHFETATRDPTFFRLHKYMDNIFKEHKDTLHPYTKDDLEFSGVSIDSVGVEGELKTFFEEFEFDLRNAVDSAEGIEDVELKADVHRLNHNDFSFVATVNNNNDNEVLATFRLFLCPQHDNNGEEFTFTNGHWHCIEMDKFWKKLAPGKNKVTRKSGDSSVTVPDVPSFQSLIDAADKAVSDGSVFDMHNFERSCGIPNRMLLPKGQTDGMEFALILAVTDGSHDLTHEDTDSEHGGTHSHCGYHGHDYPDKRPMGFPLDRRIPDRRVLDETPNFKYTVVKVFHDEHLHHHEDH
;
A
#
# COMPACT_ATOMS: atom_id res chain seq x y z
N GLY A 1 -16.39 -0.11 22.54
CA GLY A 1 -15.38 0.88 22.96
C GLY A 1 -14.30 0.32 23.87
N TYR A 2 -14.35 -0.95 24.28
CA TYR A 2 -13.25 -1.62 24.98
C TYR A 2 -13.23 -3.11 24.59
N ILE A 3 -12.09 -3.75 24.80
CA ILE A 3 -11.91 -5.21 24.77
C ILE A 3 -11.60 -5.73 26.18
N ILE A 4 -11.61 -7.04 26.40
CA ILE A 4 -11.43 -7.67 27.70
C ILE A 4 -10.20 -8.59 27.64
N ASP A 5 -9.25 -8.44 28.56
CA ASP A 5 -8.10 -9.34 28.68
C ASP A 5 -8.48 -10.69 29.33
N LYS A 6 -7.51 -11.58 29.56
CA LYS A 6 -7.75 -12.90 30.18
C LYS A 6 -8.19 -12.80 31.64
N GLU A 7 -7.77 -11.75 32.33
CA GLU A 7 -8.05 -11.49 33.73
C GLU A 7 -9.41 -10.78 33.94
N GLY A 8 -10.04 -10.31 32.85
CA GLY A 8 -11.33 -9.63 32.88
C GLY A 8 -11.23 -8.10 32.94
N HIS A 9 -10.04 -7.51 32.81
CA HIS A 9 -9.88 -6.06 32.76
C HIS A 9 -10.25 -5.51 31.39
N THR A 10 -10.76 -4.29 31.40
CA THR A 10 -11.13 -3.56 30.18
C THR A 10 -9.93 -2.83 29.59
N ILE A 11 -9.65 -3.05 28.31
CA ILE A 11 -8.69 -2.29 27.52
C ILE A 11 -9.46 -1.34 26.60
N ASN A 12 -9.32 -0.03 26.79
CA ASN A 12 -10.01 0.97 25.98
C ASN A 12 -9.48 0.97 24.54
N ILE A 13 -10.40 0.91 23.56
CA ILE A 13 -10.08 1.00 22.13
C ILE A 13 -10.58 2.29 21.48
N MET A 14 -11.21 3.21 22.22
CA MET A 14 -11.64 4.52 21.70
C MET A 14 -10.48 5.53 21.70
N ASN A 15 -9.37 5.18 21.06
CA ASN A 15 -8.15 5.98 20.96
C ASN A 15 -7.33 5.53 19.74
N ASP A 16 -6.20 6.20 19.48
CA ASP A 16 -5.39 5.94 18.27
C ASP A 16 -4.72 4.55 18.25
N GLN A 17 -4.59 3.88 19.40
CA GLN A 17 -4.05 2.51 19.54
C GLN A 17 -5.13 1.43 19.49
N GLY A 18 -6.42 1.83 19.47
CA GLY A 18 -7.54 0.88 19.49
C GLY A 18 -7.59 -0.03 18.26
N ILE A 19 -7.21 0.51 17.09
CA ILE A 19 -7.20 -0.25 15.84
C ILE A 19 -6.13 -1.35 15.85
N ASP A 20 -4.97 -1.10 16.46
CA ASP A 20 -3.90 -2.09 16.63
C ASP A 20 -4.37 -3.26 17.49
N LYS A 21 -5.03 -2.96 18.62
CA LYS A 21 -5.61 -3.98 19.50
C LYS A 21 -6.76 -4.76 18.86
N LEU A 22 -7.47 -4.15 17.91
CA LEU A 22 -8.43 -4.88 17.08
C LEU A 22 -7.73 -5.81 16.09
N GLY A 23 -6.62 -5.38 15.47
CA GLY A 23 -5.78 -6.23 14.62
C GLY A 23 -5.34 -7.48 15.37
N ASP A 24 -4.82 -7.29 16.59
CA ASP A 24 -4.37 -8.37 17.48
C ASP A 24 -5.43 -9.46 17.70
N ILE A 25 -6.72 -9.09 17.84
CA ILE A 25 -7.79 -10.04 18.14
C ILE A 25 -8.52 -10.57 16.89
N VAL A 26 -8.51 -9.83 15.78
CA VAL A 26 -9.24 -10.22 14.55
C VAL A 26 -8.41 -11.18 13.69
N GLU A 27 -7.09 -10.96 13.58
CA GLU A 27 -6.21 -11.83 12.80
C GLU A 27 -6.32 -13.31 13.25
N SER A 28 -6.17 -13.67 14.52
CA SER A 28 -5.53 -12.99 15.64
C SER A 28 -4.01 -13.22 15.65
N SER A 29 -3.25 -12.38 16.34
CA SER A 29 -1.82 -12.57 16.56
C SER A 29 -1.52 -13.15 17.97
N VAL A 30 -0.23 -13.41 18.25
CA VAL A 30 0.24 -13.76 19.61
C VAL A 30 0.04 -12.62 20.63
N TYR A 31 -0.21 -11.41 20.16
CA TYR A 31 -0.48 -10.23 21.00
C TYR A 31 -1.95 -10.12 21.42
N SER A 32 -2.84 -10.98 20.91
CA SER A 32 -4.24 -11.04 21.35
C SER A 32 -4.32 -11.16 22.88
N PRO A 33 -4.88 -10.15 23.59
CA PRO A 33 -4.93 -10.18 25.05
C PRO A 33 -5.85 -11.27 25.58
N ASN A 34 -6.78 -11.78 24.77
CA ASN A 34 -7.69 -12.86 25.15
C ASN A 34 -8.08 -13.76 23.95
N PHE A 35 -7.11 -14.53 23.47
CA PHE A 35 -7.31 -15.53 22.41
C PHE A 35 -8.46 -16.52 22.68
N GLN A 36 -8.68 -16.92 23.94
CA GLN A 36 -9.74 -17.88 24.28
C GLN A 36 -11.13 -17.31 24.03
N TYR A 37 -11.32 -16.01 24.24
CA TYR A 37 -12.60 -15.33 24.02
C TYR A 37 -12.78 -14.89 22.56
N TYR A 38 -11.78 -14.23 21.98
CA TYR A 38 -11.89 -13.64 20.64
C TYR A 38 -11.60 -14.64 19.50
N GLY A 39 -10.86 -15.70 19.78
CA GLY A 39 -10.46 -16.69 18.77
C GLY A 39 -9.47 -16.13 17.75
N GLN A 40 -9.56 -16.64 16.52
CA GLN A 40 -8.67 -16.35 15.38
C GLN A 40 -9.50 -16.21 14.09
N LEU A 41 -10.39 -15.22 14.06
CA LEU A 41 -11.46 -15.13 13.06
C LEU A 41 -10.93 -15.17 11.62
N HIS A 42 -9.99 -14.30 11.28
CA HIS A 42 -9.40 -14.22 9.94
C HIS A 42 -8.68 -15.52 9.56
N ASN A 43 -7.74 -15.99 10.40
CA ASN A 43 -6.96 -17.19 10.11
C ASN A 43 -7.82 -18.46 10.01
N MET A 44 -8.88 -18.56 10.81
CA MET A 44 -9.84 -19.67 10.70
C MET A 44 -10.72 -19.54 9.46
N ALA A 45 -11.12 -18.34 9.08
CA ALA A 45 -11.90 -18.12 7.86
C ALA A 45 -11.15 -18.54 6.60
N HIS A 46 -9.83 -18.29 6.53
CA HIS A 46 -8.96 -18.82 5.48
C HIS A 46 -9.04 -20.35 5.38
N LYS A 47 -8.87 -21.05 6.51
CA LYS A 47 -8.98 -22.52 6.56
C LYS A 47 -10.37 -23.02 6.20
N MET A 48 -11.41 -22.36 6.69
CA MET A 48 -12.80 -22.72 6.39
C MET A 48 -13.10 -22.60 4.90
N LEU A 49 -12.66 -21.52 4.24
CA LEU A 49 -12.83 -21.33 2.80
C LEU A 49 -11.96 -22.32 2.01
N GLY A 50 -10.70 -22.50 2.38
CA GLY A 50 -9.78 -23.41 1.70
C GLY A 50 -10.21 -24.88 1.74
N ARG A 51 -10.94 -25.29 2.78
CA ARG A 51 -11.41 -26.67 2.96
C ARG A 51 -12.83 -26.97 2.47
N GLN A 52 -13.54 -26.02 1.84
CA GLN A 52 -14.92 -26.26 1.41
C GLN A 52 -15.10 -27.46 0.46
N ALA A 53 -14.07 -27.82 -0.32
CA ALA A 53 -14.12 -28.98 -1.21
C ALA A 53 -14.03 -30.33 -0.47
N ASP A 54 -13.41 -30.38 0.71
CA ASP A 54 -13.32 -31.58 1.56
C ASP A 54 -13.31 -31.21 3.06
N PRO A 55 -14.42 -30.65 3.59
CA PRO A 55 -14.46 -30.04 4.92
C PRO A 55 -14.34 -31.06 6.05
N HIS A 56 -14.48 -32.35 5.74
CA HIS A 56 -14.39 -33.45 6.68
C HIS A 56 -13.22 -34.40 6.39
N GLY A 57 -12.36 -34.07 5.43
CA GLY A 57 -11.19 -34.89 5.08
C GLY A 57 -11.54 -36.28 4.53
N LYS A 58 -12.75 -36.46 3.98
CA LYS A 58 -13.22 -37.75 3.46
C LYS A 58 -12.47 -38.16 2.19
N TYR A 59 -12.07 -37.17 1.39
CA TYR A 59 -11.47 -37.39 0.07
C TYR A 59 -9.94 -37.24 0.09
N ASN A 60 -9.35 -36.91 1.25
CA ASN A 60 -7.92 -36.66 1.42
C ASN A 60 -7.40 -35.63 0.41
N MET A 61 -8.20 -34.59 0.15
CA MET A 61 -7.81 -33.50 -0.74
C MET A 61 -6.76 -32.61 -0.07
N PRO A 62 -5.80 -32.06 -0.84
CA PRO A 62 -4.87 -31.06 -0.32
C PRO A 62 -5.61 -29.77 0.10
N PRO A 63 -4.96 -28.90 0.90
CA PRO A 63 -5.43 -27.54 1.15
C PRO A 63 -5.81 -26.80 -0.13
N GLY A 64 -6.83 -25.94 -0.05
CA GLY A 64 -7.15 -25.00 -1.13
C GLY A 64 -6.18 -23.80 -1.16
N VAL A 65 -6.24 -23.00 -2.23
CA VAL A 65 -5.36 -21.83 -2.40
C VAL A 65 -5.51 -20.78 -1.28
N MET A 66 -6.68 -20.73 -0.63
CA MET A 66 -6.92 -19.84 0.53
C MET A 66 -6.08 -20.19 1.77
N GLU A 67 -5.45 -21.36 1.83
CA GLU A 67 -4.62 -21.78 2.99
C GLU A 67 -3.14 -21.36 2.86
N HIS A 68 -2.75 -20.67 1.78
CA HIS A 68 -1.37 -20.26 1.49
C HIS A 68 -1.30 -18.79 1.02
N PHE A 69 -0.46 -17.96 1.64
CA PHE A 69 -0.35 -16.53 1.28
C PHE A 69 0.09 -16.31 -0.18
N GLU A 70 0.89 -17.22 -0.72
CA GLU A 70 1.41 -17.23 -2.09
C GLU A 70 0.30 -17.41 -3.14
N THR A 71 -0.86 -17.96 -2.75
CA THR A 71 -1.94 -18.31 -3.68
C THR A 71 -3.31 -17.78 -3.29
N ALA A 72 -3.51 -17.31 -2.05
CA ALA A 72 -4.82 -16.91 -1.56
C ALA A 72 -5.48 -15.80 -2.40
N THR A 73 -4.72 -14.79 -2.82
CA THR A 73 -5.22 -13.67 -3.63
C THR A 73 -5.66 -14.06 -5.04
N ARG A 74 -5.39 -15.30 -5.49
CA ARG A 74 -5.88 -15.84 -6.76
C ARG A 74 -7.35 -16.24 -6.69
N ASP A 75 -7.86 -16.58 -5.50
CA ASP A 75 -9.25 -16.94 -5.30
C ASP A 75 -10.11 -15.67 -5.13
N PRO A 76 -11.16 -15.47 -5.95
CA PRO A 76 -12.05 -14.32 -5.79
C PRO A 76 -12.67 -14.19 -4.39
N THR A 77 -12.82 -15.29 -3.65
CA THR A 77 -13.34 -15.29 -2.27
C THR A 77 -12.41 -14.59 -1.29
N PHE A 78 -11.11 -14.49 -1.57
CA PHE A 78 -10.15 -13.71 -0.78
C PHE A 78 -10.65 -12.28 -0.56
N PHE A 79 -11.05 -11.61 -1.63
CA PHE A 79 -11.51 -10.22 -1.58
C PHE A 79 -12.85 -10.07 -0.86
N ARG A 80 -13.71 -11.10 -0.89
CA ARG A 80 -14.99 -11.09 -0.15
C ARG A 80 -14.73 -11.27 1.35
N LEU A 81 -13.86 -12.20 1.71
CA LEU A 81 -13.43 -12.40 3.10
C LEU A 81 -12.78 -11.13 3.65
N HIS A 82 -11.81 -10.56 2.94
CA HIS A 82 -11.09 -9.38 3.40
C HIS A 82 -11.97 -8.14 3.42
N LYS A 83 -12.96 -8.00 2.53
CA LYS A 83 -13.95 -6.92 2.65
C LYS A 83 -14.86 -7.10 3.89
N TYR A 84 -15.21 -8.34 4.23
CA TYR A 84 -15.92 -8.62 5.47
C TYR A 84 -15.07 -8.27 6.71
N MET A 85 -13.78 -8.63 6.73
CA MET A 85 -12.84 -8.24 7.80
C MET A 85 -12.66 -6.72 7.88
N ASP A 86 -12.42 -6.07 6.74
CA ASP A 86 -12.26 -4.63 6.61
C ASP A 86 -13.49 -3.87 7.14
N ASN A 87 -14.71 -4.38 6.93
CA ASN A 87 -15.91 -3.78 7.50
C ASN A 87 -15.95 -3.83 9.04
N ILE A 88 -15.32 -4.81 9.69
CA ILE A 88 -15.19 -4.86 11.16
C ILE A 88 -14.31 -3.70 11.64
N PHE A 89 -13.18 -3.47 10.97
CA PHE A 89 -12.28 -2.35 11.26
C PHE A 89 -12.93 -1.01 10.94
N LYS A 90 -13.65 -0.93 9.82
CA LYS A 90 -14.40 0.25 9.41
C LYS A 90 -15.46 0.60 10.44
N GLU A 91 -16.20 -0.37 10.99
CA GLU A 91 -17.19 -0.11 12.04
C GLU A 91 -16.54 0.57 13.25
N HIS A 92 -15.36 0.10 13.68
CA HIS A 92 -14.60 0.77 14.72
C HIS A 92 -14.18 2.18 14.34
N LYS A 93 -13.55 2.38 13.17
CA LYS A 93 -13.14 3.70 12.68
C LYS A 93 -14.31 4.68 12.57
N ASP A 94 -15.48 4.19 12.17
CA ASP A 94 -16.70 4.97 12.09
C ASP A 94 -17.19 5.41 13.48
N THR A 95 -16.88 4.69 14.56
CA THR A 95 -17.21 5.15 15.93
C THR A 95 -16.31 6.29 16.43
N LEU A 96 -15.16 6.54 15.80
CA LEU A 96 -14.28 7.63 16.17
C LEU A 96 -14.86 8.98 15.74
N HIS A 97 -14.50 10.03 16.47
CA HIS A 97 -14.91 11.39 16.10
C HIS A 97 -14.29 11.76 14.75
N PRO A 98 -15.08 12.27 13.78
CA PRO A 98 -14.56 12.87 12.57
C PRO A 98 -13.49 13.91 12.88
N TYR A 99 -12.47 14.01 12.04
CA TYR A 99 -11.47 15.05 12.18
C TYR A 99 -12.10 16.43 12.04
N THR A 100 -11.69 17.34 12.91
CA THR A 100 -11.97 18.77 12.83
C THR A 100 -10.94 19.45 11.95
N LYS A 101 -11.17 20.72 11.61
CA LYS A 101 -10.16 21.51 10.89
C LYS A 101 -8.85 21.58 11.68
N ASP A 102 -8.92 21.79 12.99
CA ASP A 102 -7.75 21.90 13.87
C ASP A 102 -6.93 20.60 13.91
N ASP A 103 -7.57 19.43 13.75
CA ASP A 103 -6.87 18.13 13.70
C ASP A 103 -6.06 17.95 12.40
N LEU A 104 -6.49 18.62 11.33
CA LEU A 104 -5.95 18.48 9.97
C LEU A 104 -5.04 19.64 9.56
N GLU A 105 -5.22 20.82 10.15
CA GLU A 105 -4.55 22.05 9.75
C GLU A 105 -3.04 22.00 10.04
N PHE A 106 -2.26 22.26 8.99
CA PHE A 106 -0.83 22.53 9.11
C PHE A 106 -0.61 24.03 8.98
N SER A 107 -0.52 24.72 10.12
CA SER A 107 -0.49 26.18 10.19
C SER A 107 0.60 26.79 9.30
N GLY A 108 0.19 27.79 8.51
CA GLY A 108 1.07 28.50 7.57
C GLY A 108 1.37 27.75 6.28
N VAL A 109 1.02 26.46 6.14
CA VAL A 109 1.25 25.68 4.92
C VAL A 109 -0.04 25.60 4.09
N SER A 110 0.10 25.78 2.78
CA SER A 110 -1.03 25.74 1.83
C SER A 110 -0.64 25.10 0.51
N ILE A 111 -1.58 24.42 -0.15
CA ILE A 111 -1.35 23.76 -1.45
C ILE A 111 -1.94 24.62 -2.58
N ASP A 112 -1.05 25.19 -3.40
CA ASP A 112 -1.44 25.95 -4.59
C ASP A 112 -1.92 25.02 -5.70
N SER A 113 -1.24 23.89 -5.92
CA SER A 113 -1.62 22.92 -6.96
C SER A 113 -1.11 21.51 -6.65
N VAL A 114 -1.81 20.51 -7.17
CA VAL A 114 -1.39 19.11 -7.25
C VAL A 114 -1.77 18.58 -8.64
N GLY A 115 -0.95 17.69 -9.20
CA GLY A 115 -1.19 17.09 -10.51
C GLY A 115 -0.11 16.07 -10.84
N VAL A 116 -0.03 15.71 -12.12
CA VAL A 116 0.92 14.75 -12.65
C VAL A 116 1.64 15.32 -13.88
N GLU A 117 2.92 15.03 -14.00
CA GLU A 117 3.71 15.20 -15.22
C GLU A 117 3.90 13.82 -15.85
N GLY A 118 3.57 13.69 -17.14
CA GLY A 118 3.46 12.40 -17.83
C GLY A 118 2.00 11.94 -17.98
N GLU A 119 1.77 10.96 -18.85
CA GLU A 119 0.47 10.36 -19.06
C GLU A 119 0.31 9.15 -18.13
N LEU A 120 -0.78 9.11 -17.35
CA LEU A 120 -1.13 7.94 -16.55
C LEU A 120 -1.70 6.87 -17.47
N LYS A 121 -0.82 6.05 -18.04
CA LYS A 121 -1.16 5.02 -19.00
C LYS A 121 -0.67 3.66 -18.50
N THR A 122 -1.58 2.71 -18.42
CA THR A 122 -1.28 1.31 -18.11
C THR A 122 -1.33 0.45 -19.37
N PHE A 123 -0.67 -0.71 -19.31
CA PHE A 123 -0.61 -1.69 -20.39
C PHE A 123 -0.27 -3.05 -19.80
N PHE A 124 -0.37 -4.12 -20.60
CA PHE A 124 0.21 -5.41 -20.24
C PHE A 124 1.56 -5.58 -20.92
N GLU A 125 2.52 -6.12 -20.18
CA GLU A 125 3.82 -6.52 -20.73
C GLU A 125 4.10 -8.01 -20.45
N GLU A 126 4.91 -8.62 -21.30
CA GLU A 126 5.42 -9.97 -21.13
C GLU A 126 6.51 -10.02 -20.04
N PHE A 127 6.47 -11.07 -19.23
CA PHE A 127 7.49 -11.36 -18.23
C PHE A 127 7.76 -12.85 -18.21
N GLU A 128 9.04 -13.22 -18.37
CA GLU A 128 9.48 -14.60 -18.31
C GLU A 128 10.03 -14.92 -16.91
N PHE A 129 9.74 -16.12 -16.41
CA PHE A 129 10.42 -16.64 -15.22
C PHE A 129 10.77 -18.12 -15.33
N ASP A 130 11.80 -18.50 -14.59
CA ASP A 130 12.43 -19.81 -14.64
C ASP A 130 11.62 -20.88 -13.89
N LEU A 131 11.48 -22.05 -14.49
CA LEU A 131 10.75 -23.21 -13.94
C LEU A 131 11.68 -24.38 -13.56
N ARG A 132 13.00 -24.27 -13.71
CA ARG A 132 13.95 -25.36 -13.45
C ARG A 132 13.84 -25.91 -12.03
N ASN A 133 13.60 -25.04 -11.04
CA ASN A 133 13.39 -25.45 -9.64
C ASN A 133 12.06 -26.19 -9.39
N ALA A 134 11.15 -26.24 -10.36
CA ALA A 134 9.88 -26.93 -10.25
C ALA A 134 9.92 -28.35 -10.86
N VAL A 135 11.01 -28.72 -11.54
CA VAL A 135 11.18 -30.03 -12.21
C VAL A 135 12.34 -30.81 -11.62
N ASP A 136 12.32 -32.13 -11.76
CA ASP A 136 13.39 -33.00 -11.28
C ASP A 136 14.62 -32.91 -12.19
N SER A 137 15.80 -32.72 -11.61
CA SER A 137 17.09 -32.91 -12.26
C SER A 137 17.68 -34.29 -11.93
N ALA A 138 18.53 -34.82 -12.81
CA ALA A 138 19.19 -36.12 -12.61
C ALA A 138 20.69 -36.03 -12.86
N GLU A 139 21.46 -36.80 -12.09
CA GLU A 139 22.92 -36.83 -12.20
C GLU A 139 23.37 -37.21 -13.62
N GLY A 140 24.25 -36.40 -14.21
CA GLY A 140 24.73 -36.59 -15.57
C GLY A 140 23.77 -36.15 -16.67
N ILE A 141 22.61 -35.58 -16.33
CA ILE A 141 21.72 -34.89 -17.27
C ILE A 141 21.99 -33.39 -17.16
N GLU A 142 22.25 -32.74 -18.29
CA GLU A 142 22.41 -31.30 -18.34
C GLU A 142 21.07 -30.59 -18.11
N ASP A 143 21.10 -29.51 -17.32
CA ASP A 143 19.94 -28.66 -17.13
C ASP A 143 19.54 -28.01 -18.46
N VAL A 144 18.24 -27.99 -18.73
CA VAL A 144 17.66 -27.32 -19.89
C VAL A 144 16.98 -26.02 -19.46
N GLU A 145 17.02 -25.01 -20.33
CA GLU A 145 16.25 -23.79 -20.11
C GLU A 145 14.76 -24.11 -20.16
N LEU A 146 14.05 -23.77 -19.09
CA LEU A 146 12.61 -23.96 -18.97
C LEU A 146 12.01 -22.71 -18.34
N LYS A 147 11.16 -22.02 -19.09
CA LYS A 147 10.55 -20.75 -18.71
C LYS A 147 9.03 -20.80 -18.81
N ALA A 148 8.38 -19.93 -18.07
CA ALA A 148 6.98 -19.57 -18.25
C ALA A 148 6.86 -18.09 -18.60
N ASP A 149 6.00 -17.80 -19.57
CA ASP A 149 5.68 -16.45 -20.01
C ASP A 149 4.33 -16.04 -19.43
N VAL A 150 4.30 -14.88 -18.80
CA VAL A 150 3.07 -14.31 -18.23
C VAL A 150 2.91 -12.85 -18.64
N HIS A 151 1.68 -12.42 -18.85
CA HIS A 151 1.37 -11.01 -19.05
C HIS A 151 1.07 -10.36 -17.70
N ARG A 152 1.77 -9.27 -17.40
CA ARG A 152 1.62 -8.53 -16.13
C ARG A 152 1.23 -7.09 -16.45
N LEU A 153 0.33 -6.53 -15.65
CA LEU A 153 0.01 -5.11 -15.74
C LEU A 153 1.27 -4.28 -15.45
N ASN A 154 1.48 -3.20 -16.20
CA ASN A 154 2.48 -2.18 -15.94
C ASN A 154 1.93 -0.79 -16.28
N HIS A 155 2.71 0.25 -16.04
CA HIS A 155 2.39 1.62 -16.39
C HIS A 155 3.62 2.41 -16.86
N ASN A 156 3.38 3.47 -17.62
CA ASN A 156 4.42 4.43 -17.98
C ASN A 156 4.93 5.17 -16.73
N ASP A 157 6.21 5.56 -16.76
CA ASP A 157 6.75 6.46 -15.74
C ASP A 157 6.02 7.82 -15.76
N PHE A 158 5.73 8.33 -14.56
CA PHE A 158 5.16 9.66 -14.36
C PHE A 158 5.73 10.28 -13.09
N SER A 159 5.41 11.55 -12.84
CA SER A 159 5.76 12.20 -11.58
C SER A 159 4.57 12.95 -11.00
N PHE A 160 4.34 12.81 -9.70
CA PHE A 160 3.46 13.70 -8.97
C PHE A 160 4.12 15.07 -8.85
N VAL A 161 3.37 16.12 -9.17
CA VAL A 161 3.82 17.50 -9.04
C VAL A 161 2.89 18.27 -8.14
N ALA A 162 3.46 18.96 -7.17
CA ALA A 162 2.75 19.81 -6.25
C ALA A 162 3.46 21.15 -6.09
N THR A 163 2.68 22.20 -5.93
CA THR A 163 3.18 23.51 -5.53
C THR A 163 2.63 23.81 -4.15
N VAL A 164 3.51 23.89 -3.16
CA VAL A 164 3.17 24.08 -1.75
C VAL A 164 3.81 25.36 -1.27
N ASN A 165 3.04 26.21 -0.60
CA ASN A 165 3.49 27.48 -0.08
C ASN A 165 3.59 27.42 1.45
N ASN A 166 4.77 27.72 1.97
CA ASN A 166 5.04 27.86 3.40
C ASN A 166 5.08 29.35 3.77
N ASN A 167 4.05 29.84 4.44
CA ASN A 167 3.94 31.23 4.89
C ASN A 167 4.63 31.49 6.24
N ASN A 168 5.29 30.49 6.83
CA ASN A 168 6.09 30.69 8.03
C ASN A 168 7.44 31.34 7.67
N ASP A 169 8.07 32.00 8.65
CA ASP A 169 9.37 32.66 8.48
C ASP A 169 10.55 31.66 8.41
N ASN A 170 10.32 30.41 8.80
CA ASN A 170 11.31 29.34 8.86
C ASN A 170 10.93 28.14 7.99
N GLU A 171 11.93 27.34 7.66
CA GLU A 171 11.73 26.03 7.05
C GLU A 171 10.92 25.12 7.98
N VAL A 172 10.02 24.33 7.41
CA VAL A 172 9.19 23.35 8.14
C VAL A 172 9.33 21.97 7.51
N LEU A 173 9.34 20.92 8.32
CA LEU A 173 9.28 19.54 7.85
C LEU A 173 7.82 19.19 7.55
N ALA A 174 7.56 18.65 6.35
CA ALA A 174 6.23 18.29 5.91
C ALA A 174 6.17 16.82 5.50
N THR A 175 5.08 16.13 5.85
CA THR A 175 4.76 14.80 5.32
C THR A 175 3.74 14.95 4.21
N PHE A 176 4.09 14.47 3.02
CA PHE A 176 3.23 14.42 1.84
C PHE A 176 2.50 13.08 1.83
N ARG A 177 1.17 13.10 1.70
CA ARG A 177 0.31 11.92 1.70
C ARG A 177 -0.55 11.95 0.44
N LEU A 178 -0.28 11.05 -0.49
CA LEU A 178 -0.93 10.98 -1.79
C LEU A 178 -1.90 9.79 -1.84
N PHE A 179 -3.13 10.04 -2.26
CA PHE A 179 -4.15 9.01 -2.45
C PHE A 179 -4.80 9.13 -3.82
N LEU A 180 -5.22 8.01 -4.38
CA LEU A 180 -6.02 7.95 -5.59
C LEU A 180 -7.39 7.34 -5.25
N CYS A 181 -8.46 8.07 -5.53
CA CYS A 181 -9.82 7.66 -5.20
C CYS A 181 -10.69 7.58 -6.47
N PRO A 182 -11.50 6.54 -6.65
CA PRO A 182 -12.44 6.50 -7.78
C PRO A 182 -13.44 7.66 -7.69
N GLN A 183 -13.75 8.29 -8.83
CA GLN A 183 -14.77 9.35 -8.90
C GLN A 183 -16.19 8.79 -8.98
N HIS A 184 -16.37 7.66 -9.65
CA HIS A 184 -17.68 7.07 -9.91
C HIS A 184 -17.69 5.58 -9.56
N ASP A 185 -18.85 5.09 -9.15
CA ASP A 185 -19.10 3.65 -9.01
C ASP A 185 -19.34 3.00 -10.39
N ASN A 186 -19.58 1.68 -10.39
CA ASN A 186 -19.80 0.93 -11.64
C ASN A 186 -21.13 1.27 -12.34
N ASN A 187 -22.06 1.95 -11.68
CA ASN A 187 -23.31 2.43 -12.26
C ASN A 187 -23.17 3.87 -12.81
N GLY A 188 -22.02 4.51 -12.62
CA GLY A 188 -21.78 5.90 -13.00
C GLY A 188 -22.23 6.91 -11.95
N GLU A 189 -22.55 6.48 -10.73
CA GLU A 189 -22.92 7.38 -9.64
C GLU A 189 -21.64 7.96 -9.01
N GLU A 190 -21.62 9.28 -8.80
CA GLU A 190 -20.48 9.99 -8.21
C GLU A 190 -20.29 9.62 -6.73
N PHE A 191 -19.06 9.31 -6.35
CA PHE A 191 -18.71 9.15 -4.94
C PHE A 191 -18.62 10.51 -4.24
N THR A 192 -19.37 10.65 -3.16
CA THR A 192 -19.16 11.72 -2.18
C THR A 192 -17.93 11.42 -1.31
N PHE A 193 -17.39 12.41 -0.60
CA PHE A 193 -16.34 12.14 0.39
C PHE A 193 -16.79 11.19 1.51
N THR A 194 -18.08 11.17 1.86
CA THR A 194 -18.62 10.33 2.93
C THR A 194 -18.61 8.84 2.57
N ASN A 195 -18.78 8.48 1.30
CA ASN A 195 -18.81 7.08 0.85
C ASN A 195 -17.57 6.69 0.01
N GLY A 196 -16.86 7.65 -0.58
CA GLY A 196 -15.70 7.43 -1.44
C GLY A 196 -14.38 7.26 -0.69
N HIS A 197 -14.23 7.85 0.51
CA HIS A 197 -12.93 7.86 1.20
C HIS A 197 -12.37 6.46 1.50
N TRP A 198 -13.24 5.48 1.74
CA TRP A 198 -12.87 4.09 2.02
C TRP A 198 -12.57 3.27 0.75
N HIS A 199 -12.63 3.89 -0.43
CA HIS A 199 -12.23 3.31 -1.71
C HIS A 199 -10.91 3.89 -2.24
N CYS A 200 -10.30 4.83 -1.52
CA CYS A 200 -9.02 5.41 -1.87
C CYS A 200 -7.88 4.41 -1.63
N ILE A 201 -6.90 4.42 -2.53
CA ILE A 201 -5.65 3.70 -2.38
C ILE A 201 -4.52 4.68 -2.08
N GLU A 202 -3.61 4.30 -1.20
CA GLU A 202 -2.39 5.08 -0.92
C GLU A 202 -1.44 4.96 -2.11
N MET A 203 -0.99 6.10 -2.62
CA MET A 203 -0.10 6.20 -3.77
C MET A 203 1.34 6.45 -3.35
N ASP A 204 1.53 7.29 -2.34
CA ASP A 204 2.84 7.59 -1.80
C ASP A 204 2.71 8.31 -0.44
N LYS A 205 3.77 8.18 0.36
CA LYS A 205 4.00 8.93 1.58
C LYS A 205 5.48 9.24 1.70
N PHE A 206 5.85 10.51 1.87
CA PHE A 206 7.25 10.90 2.01
C PHE A 206 7.39 12.20 2.80
N TRP A 207 8.60 12.48 3.30
CA TRP A 207 8.90 13.68 4.06
C TRP A 207 9.74 14.64 3.22
N LYS A 208 9.48 15.94 3.38
CA LYS A 208 10.26 16.98 2.71
C LYS A 208 10.27 18.26 3.52
N LYS A 209 11.44 18.89 3.60
CA LYS A 209 11.60 20.24 4.13
C LYS A 209 11.07 21.27 3.14
N LEU A 210 10.27 22.22 3.63
CA LEU A 210 9.67 23.31 2.86
C LEU A 210 10.27 24.63 3.29
N ALA A 211 11.04 25.28 2.42
CA ALA A 211 11.58 26.61 2.65
C ALA A 211 10.46 27.66 2.70
N PRO A 212 10.65 28.81 3.38
CA PRO A 212 9.69 29.92 3.33
C PRO A 212 9.35 30.32 1.89
N GLY A 213 8.05 30.55 1.64
CA GLY A 213 7.49 30.85 0.33
C GLY A 213 7.15 29.60 -0.49
N LYS A 214 7.26 29.74 -1.81
CA LYS A 214 6.72 28.79 -2.79
C LYS A 214 7.70 27.66 -3.09
N ASN A 215 7.30 26.43 -2.81
CA ASN A 215 8.06 25.21 -3.05
C ASN A 215 7.41 24.41 -4.19
N LYS A 216 8.21 24.04 -5.20
CA LYS A 216 7.80 23.06 -6.20
C LYS A 216 8.32 21.69 -5.81
N VAL A 217 7.43 20.73 -5.67
CA VAL A 217 7.74 19.36 -5.29
C VAL A 217 7.40 18.45 -6.46
N THR A 218 8.39 17.71 -6.92
CA THR A 218 8.26 16.66 -7.92
C THR A 218 8.67 15.35 -7.26
N ARG A 219 7.85 14.31 -7.40
CA ARG A 219 8.07 12.96 -6.86
C ARG A 219 7.80 11.94 -7.96
N LYS A 220 8.79 11.11 -8.31
CA LYS A 220 8.64 10.12 -9.37
C LYS A 220 7.76 8.96 -8.89
N SER A 221 7.02 8.35 -9.79
CA SER A 221 6.23 7.14 -9.49
C SER A 221 7.09 6.01 -8.93
N GLY A 222 8.29 5.80 -9.49
CA GLY A 222 9.24 4.78 -9.06
C GLY A 222 9.88 5.01 -7.68
N ASP A 223 9.70 6.20 -7.10
CA ASP A 223 10.16 6.50 -5.73
C ASP A 223 9.04 6.25 -4.70
N SER A 224 7.88 5.71 -5.09
CA SER A 224 6.75 5.51 -4.19
C SER A 224 7.09 4.61 -3.00
N SER A 225 6.76 5.07 -1.79
CA SER A 225 6.95 4.31 -0.55
C SER A 225 5.94 3.17 -0.35
N VAL A 226 5.05 2.95 -1.32
CA VAL A 226 4.09 1.84 -1.34
C VAL A 226 4.65 0.64 -2.11
N THR A 227 5.62 0.87 -2.99
CA THR A 227 5.99 -0.10 -4.04
C THR A 227 7.42 -0.61 -3.95
N VAL A 228 7.62 -1.83 -4.45
CA VAL A 228 8.95 -2.41 -4.72
C VAL A 228 9.15 -2.61 -6.22
N PRO A 229 10.40 -2.52 -6.72
CA PRO A 229 10.71 -3.01 -8.06
C PRO A 229 10.47 -4.54 -8.14
N ASP A 230 10.45 -5.05 -9.36
CA ASP A 230 10.47 -6.51 -9.55
C ASP A 230 11.73 -7.13 -8.94
N VAL A 231 11.56 -8.28 -8.30
CA VAL A 231 12.66 -9.03 -7.69
C VAL A 231 13.55 -9.61 -8.79
N PRO A 232 14.88 -9.52 -8.69
CA PRO A 232 15.80 -10.13 -9.65
C PRO A 232 15.54 -11.63 -9.79
N SER A 233 15.75 -12.16 -11.00
CA SER A 233 15.66 -13.60 -11.22
C SER A 233 16.66 -14.35 -10.34
N PHE A 234 16.35 -15.60 -9.98
CA PHE A 234 17.24 -16.39 -9.14
C PHE A 234 18.63 -16.58 -9.79
N GLN A 235 18.67 -16.71 -11.12
CA GLN A 235 19.93 -16.77 -11.86
C GLN A 235 20.72 -15.46 -11.72
N SER A 236 20.08 -14.30 -11.83
CA SER A 236 20.74 -13.00 -11.64
C SER A 236 21.32 -12.84 -10.24
N LEU A 237 20.66 -13.39 -9.21
CA LEU A 237 21.17 -13.40 -7.85
C LEU A 237 22.41 -14.30 -7.71
N ILE A 238 22.38 -15.50 -8.30
CA ILE A 238 23.52 -16.43 -8.33
C ILE A 238 24.71 -15.79 -9.05
N ASP A 239 24.50 -15.25 -10.25
CA ASP A 239 25.57 -14.64 -11.06
C ASP A 239 26.23 -13.46 -10.34
N ALA A 240 25.44 -12.62 -9.67
CA ALA A 240 25.95 -11.50 -8.89
C ALA A 240 26.73 -11.95 -7.65
N ALA A 241 26.27 -13.00 -6.96
CA ALA A 241 26.96 -13.57 -5.80
C ALA A 241 28.28 -14.23 -6.21
N ASP A 242 28.28 -15.03 -7.27
CA ASP A 242 29.46 -15.72 -7.78
C ASP A 242 30.53 -14.72 -8.24
N LYS A 243 30.11 -13.65 -8.92
CA LYS A 243 30.99 -12.55 -9.31
C LYS A 243 31.59 -11.82 -8.11
N ALA A 244 30.78 -11.54 -7.08
CA ALA A 244 31.28 -10.89 -5.87
C ALA A 244 32.37 -11.75 -5.20
N VAL A 245 32.16 -13.07 -5.14
CA VAL A 245 33.14 -14.03 -4.60
C VAL A 245 34.39 -14.11 -5.47
N SER A 246 34.26 -14.21 -6.80
CA SER A 246 35.41 -14.33 -7.70
C SER A 246 36.30 -13.10 -7.68
N ASP A 247 35.69 -11.92 -7.61
CA ASP A 247 36.37 -10.63 -7.68
C ASP A 247 36.87 -10.16 -6.30
N GLY A 248 36.52 -10.87 -5.23
CA GLY A 248 36.80 -10.44 -3.85
C GLY A 248 36.10 -9.12 -3.50
N SER A 249 34.96 -8.84 -4.13
CA SER A 249 34.20 -7.60 -4.00
C SER A 249 32.97 -7.78 -3.10
N VAL A 250 32.33 -6.67 -2.74
CA VAL A 250 31.10 -6.69 -1.94
C VAL A 250 29.92 -6.99 -2.85
N PHE A 251 29.05 -7.90 -2.42
CA PHE A 251 27.76 -8.13 -3.06
C PHE A 251 26.87 -6.91 -2.89
N ASP A 252 26.52 -6.24 -4.00
CA ASP A 252 25.76 -4.99 -4.00
C ASP A 252 24.41 -5.17 -4.72
N MET A 253 23.35 -5.36 -3.93
CA MET A 253 21.95 -5.42 -4.37
C MET A 253 21.02 -4.70 -3.38
N HIS A 254 21.48 -3.57 -2.83
CA HIS A 254 20.75 -2.83 -1.80
C HIS A 254 19.32 -2.44 -2.21
N ASN A 255 19.09 -2.17 -3.50
CA ASN A 255 17.78 -1.83 -4.06
C ASN A 255 16.75 -2.97 -3.97
N PHE A 256 17.18 -4.21 -3.72
CA PHE A 256 16.33 -5.40 -3.68
C PHE A 256 16.31 -6.07 -2.30
N GLU A 257 16.80 -5.39 -1.26
CA GLU A 257 16.87 -5.93 0.11
C GLU A 257 15.50 -6.33 0.67
N ARG A 258 14.42 -5.75 0.15
CA ARG A 258 13.05 -6.03 0.59
C ARG A 258 12.20 -6.52 -0.59
N SER A 259 11.43 -7.56 -0.33
CA SER A 259 10.39 -8.05 -1.26
C SER A 259 8.96 -7.71 -0.78
N CYS A 260 8.82 -7.02 0.35
CA CYS A 260 7.54 -6.53 0.83
C CYS A 260 7.25 -5.15 0.23
N GLY A 261 6.18 -5.08 -0.56
CA GLY A 261 5.60 -3.88 -1.13
C GLY A 261 4.63 -4.27 -2.26
N ILE A 262 3.80 -3.33 -2.71
CA ILE A 262 3.05 -3.54 -3.95
C ILE A 262 4.06 -3.57 -5.11
N PRO A 263 3.95 -4.47 -6.09
CA PRO A 263 4.83 -4.38 -7.27
C PRO A 263 4.67 -3.02 -7.94
N ASN A 264 5.77 -2.31 -8.26
CA ASN A 264 5.73 -0.95 -8.82
C ASN A 264 4.80 -0.86 -10.04
N ARG A 265 4.87 -1.87 -10.91
CA ARG A 265 4.00 -2.06 -12.07
C ARG A 265 2.47 -2.07 -11.78
N MET A 266 2.07 -2.25 -10.52
CA MET A 266 0.68 -2.23 -10.05
C MET A 266 0.35 -0.98 -9.21
N LEU A 267 1.20 0.07 -9.24
CA LEU A 267 0.93 1.33 -8.55
C LEU A 267 -0.40 1.95 -9.01
N LEU A 268 -0.67 1.91 -10.32
CA LEU A 268 -1.94 2.40 -10.88
C LEU A 268 -2.96 1.27 -11.03
N PRO A 269 -4.26 1.55 -10.79
CA PRO A 269 -5.32 0.67 -11.26
C PRO A 269 -5.31 0.65 -12.80
N LYS A 270 -5.83 -0.44 -13.39
CA LYS A 270 -5.84 -0.64 -14.85
C LYS A 270 -6.42 0.57 -15.62
N GLY A 271 -7.50 1.18 -15.14
CA GLY A 271 -8.21 2.23 -15.89
C GLY A 271 -9.02 1.67 -17.06
N GLN A 272 -9.34 2.54 -18.03
CA GLN A 272 -10.15 2.23 -19.22
C GLN A 272 -9.50 2.82 -20.48
N THR A 273 -9.86 2.31 -21.65
CA THR A 273 -9.28 2.75 -22.94
C THR A 273 -9.58 4.21 -23.25
N ASP A 274 -10.76 4.70 -22.89
CA ASP A 274 -11.19 6.09 -23.00
C ASP A 274 -10.84 6.95 -21.77
N GLY A 275 -10.15 6.36 -20.80
CA GLY A 275 -9.68 7.00 -19.58
C GLY A 275 -10.71 6.96 -18.44
N MET A 276 -10.30 6.39 -17.31
CA MET A 276 -11.11 6.36 -16.09
C MET A 276 -10.71 7.51 -15.15
N GLU A 277 -11.69 8.25 -14.65
CA GLU A 277 -11.46 9.41 -13.78
C GLU A 277 -11.24 9.02 -12.31
N PHE A 278 -10.22 9.62 -11.71
CA PHE A 278 -9.87 9.48 -10.29
C PHE A 278 -9.62 10.84 -9.66
N ALA A 279 -9.95 10.99 -8.37
CA ALA A 279 -9.43 12.07 -7.55
C ALA A 279 -8.02 11.73 -7.11
N LEU A 280 -7.04 12.54 -7.51
CA LEU A 280 -5.72 12.57 -6.89
C LEU A 280 -5.78 13.54 -5.72
N ILE A 281 -5.66 13.00 -4.51
CA ILE A 281 -5.67 13.75 -3.25
C ILE A 281 -4.25 13.92 -2.75
N LEU A 282 -3.92 15.13 -2.31
CA LEU A 282 -2.71 15.45 -1.55
C LEU A 282 -3.11 16.08 -0.21
N ALA A 283 -2.68 15.46 0.88
CA ALA A 283 -2.63 16.08 2.20
C ALA A 283 -1.16 16.32 2.58
N VAL A 284 -0.86 17.53 3.05
CA VAL A 284 0.46 17.89 3.57
C VAL A 284 0.33 18.16 5.06
N THR A 285 1.03 17.39 5.88
CA THR A 285 0.90 17.42 7.35
C THR A 285 2.22 17.79 8.02
N ASP A 286 2.17 18.20 9.29
CA ASP A 286 3.37 18.58 10.04
C ASP A 286 4.26 17.37 10.31
N GLY A 287 5.35 17.27 9.55
CA GLY A 287 6.25 16.14 9.62
C GLY A 287 7.00 16.05 10.95
N SER A 288 7.13 17.14 11.71
CA SER A 288 7.75 17.11 13.03
C SER A 288 6.85 16.45 14.08
N HIS A 289 5.53 16.52 13.87
CA HIS A 289 4.54 15.84 14.70
C HIS A 289 4.33 14.40 14.27
N ASP A 290 4.54 14.11 12.98
CA ASP A 290 4.28 12.79 12.39
C ASP A 290 5.46 11.83 12.56
N LEU A 291 6.71 12.28 12.39
CA LEU A 291 7.89 11.41 12.38
C LEU A 291 8.15 10.74 13.74
N THR A 292 8.53 9.46 13.76
CA THR A 292 8.87 8.73 15.02
C THR A 292 10.35 8.78 15.40
N HIS A 293 11.23 9.20 14.51
CA HIS A 293 12.68 9.26 14.75
C HIS A 293 13.30 10.60 14.30
N GLU A 294 14.57 10.84 14.61
CA GLU A 294 15.24 12.13 14.32
C GLU A 294 15.73 12.26 12.87
N ASP A 295 15.89 11.14 12.15
CA ASP A 295 16.35 11.17 10.76
C ASP A 295 15.26 11.68 9.82
N THR A 296 15.36 12.95 9.41
CA THR A 296 14.38 13.61 8.52
C THR A 296 14.66 13.42 7.03
N ASP A 297 15.80 12.83 6.67
CA ASP A 297 16.33 12.88 5.31
C ASP A 297 16.38 11.50 4.62
N SER A 298 16.10 10.40 5.33
CA SER A 298 16.02 9.07 4.72
C SER A 298 14.63 8.74 4.14
N GLU A 299 14.58 7.98 3.05
CA GLU A 299 13.36 7.39 2.46
C GLU A 299 12.81 6.20 3.29
N HIS A 300 13.28 6.04 4.53
CA HIS A 300 12.92 5.00 5.50
C HIS A 300 12.76 3.58 4.91
N GLY A 301 13.64 3.21 3.98
CA GLY A 301 13.68 1.88 3.38
C GLY A 301 12.68 1.63 2.25
N GLY A 302 12.16 2.68 1.60
CA GLY A 302 11.50 2.63 0.29
C GLY A 302 10.12 1.98 0.22
N THR A 303 9.67 1.28 1.26
CA THR A 303 8.35 0.59 1.30
C THR A 303 7.61 0.77 2.62
N HIS A 304 7.95 1.83 3.36
CA HIS A 304 7.50 2.00 4.73
C HIS A 304 5.98 2.18 4.87
N SER A 305 5.26 2.57 3.82
CA SER A 305 3.81 2.84 3.90
C SER A 305 3.03 1.58 4.30
N HIS A 306 3.32 0.45 3.66
CA HIS A 306 2.65 -0.83 3.95
C HIS A 306 3.53 -1.85 4.70
N CYS A 307 4.86 -1.73 4.60
CA CYS A 307 5.77 -2.74 5.15
C CYS A 307 6.61 -2.24 6.33
N GLY A 308 6.41 -0.98 6.76
CA GLY A 308 7.16 -0.37 7.85
C GLY A 308 8.66 -0.22 7.57
N TYR A 309 9.43 0.11 8.60
CA TYR A 309 10.85 0.37 8.52
C TYR A 309 11.64 -0.75 9.23
N HIS A 310 12.49 -1.47 8.49
CA HIS A 310 13.14 -2.67 8.99
C HIS A 310 13.99 -2.40 10.24
N GLY A 311 13.67 -3.08 11.36
CA GLY A 311 14.42 -2.94 12.62
C GLY A 311 14.11 -1.67 13.41
N HIS A 312 13.10 -0.90 12.99
CA HIS A 312 12.70 0.36 13.60
C HIS A 312 11.18 0.41 13.80
N ASP A 313 10.72 1.38 14.58
CA ASP A 313 9.30 1.69 14.71
C ASP A 313 8.73 2.17 13.36
N TYR A 314 7.42 2.02 13.16
CA TYR A 314 6.75 2.59 11.99
C TYR A 314 7.01 4.11 11.95
N PRO A 315 7.46 4.69 10.81
CA PRO A 315 8.02 6.05 10.79
C PRO A 315 6.98 7.18 10.90
N ASP A 316 5.69 6.87 10.98
CA ASP A 316 4.58 7.84 10.98
C ASP A 316 3.62 7.58 12.15
N LYS A 317 3.54 8.52 13.09
CA LYS A 317 2.67 8.46 14.28
C LYS A 317 1.18 8.56 13.93
N ARG A 318 0.83 9.06 12.74
CA ARG A 318 -0.58 9.17 12.35
C ARG A 318 -1.17 7.79 12.11
N PRO A 319 -2.49 7.61 12.35
CA PRO A 319 -3.16 6.38 11.96
C PRO A 319 -2.92 6.04 10.49
N MET A 320 -2.67 4.76 10.17
CA MET A 320 -2.61 4.31 8.78
C MET A 320 -3.90 4.70 8.05
N GLY A 321 -3.76 5.32 6.87
CA GLY A 321 -4.86 5.91 6.11
C GLY A 321 -5.21 7.37 6.44
N PHE A 322 -4.56 8.01 7.42
CA PHE A 322 -4.78 9.44 7.70
C PHE A 322 -4.53 10.32 6.47
N PRO A 323 -5.40 11.31 6.17
CA PRO A 323 -6.55 11.78 6.95
C PRO A 323 -7.90 11.14 6.55
N LEU A 324 -7.89 10.07 5.75
CA LEU A 324 -9.07 9.44 5.16
C LEU A 324 -9.57 8.22 5.96
N ASP A 325 -8.95 7.89 7.08
CA ASP A 325 -9.30 6.71 7.88
C ASP A 325 -10.56 6.88 8.74
N ARG A 326 -11.08 8.11 8.88
CA ARG A 326 -12.30 8.41 9.64
C ARG A 326 -13.42 8.90 8.73
N ARG A 327 -14.66 8.86 9.23
CA ARG A 327 -15.83 9.40 8.52
C ARG A 327 -15.66 10.90 8.26
N ILE A 328 -16.06 11.33 7.07
CA ILE A 328 -16.11 12.73 6.65
C ILE A 328 -17.57 13.10 6.39
N PRO A 329 -18.34 13.46 7.44
CA PRO A 329 -19.76 13.82 7.28
C PRO A 329 -19.94 15.24 6.71
N ASP A 330 -18.94 16.10 6.86
CA ASP A 330 -18.95 17.48 6.38
C ASP A 330 -17.71 17.78 5.55
N ARG A 331 -17.89 17.81 4.23
CA ARG A 331 -16.81 18.06 3.26
C ARG A 331 -16.13 19.42 3.47
N ARG A 332 -16.85 20.42 4.00
CA ARG A 332 -16.32 21.77 4.21
C ARG A 332 -15.08 21.78 5.09
N VAL A 333 -14.97 20.82 6.01
CA VAL A 333 -13.76 20.67 6.84
C VAL A 333 -12.52 20.47 5.97
N LEU A 334 -12.59 19.61 4.95
CA LEU A 334 -11.48 19.39 4.02
C LEU A 334 -11.30 20.55 3.05
N ASP A 335 -12.38 21.11 2.52
CA ASP A 335 -12.32 22.22 1.57
C ASP A 335 -11.73 23.50 2.22
N GLU A 336 -11.90 23.69 3.52
CA GLU A 336 -11.37 24.82 4.30
C GLU A 336 -9.96 24.57 4.88
N THR A 337 -9.41 23.35 4.77
CA THR A 337 -8.05 23.01 5.21
C THR A 337 -7.05 23.35 4.10
N PRO A 338 -6.21 24.39 4.25
CA PRO A 338 -5.37 24.89 3.15
C PRO A 338 -4.30 23.89 2.67
N ASN A 339 -3.90 22.98 3.57
CA ASN A 339 -2.92 21.92 3.35
C ASN A 339 -3.56 20.59 2.89
N PHE A 340 -4.79 20.64 2.38
CA PHE A 340 -5.47 19.53 1.71
C PHE A 340 -5.96 19.97 0.33
N LYS A 341 -5.69 19.19 -0.72
CA LYS A 341 -6.15 19.50 -2.07
C LYS A 341 -6.40 18.24 -2.88
N TYR A 342 -7.34 18.29 -3.80
CA TYR A 342 -7.49 17.26 -4.81
C TYR A 342 -7.58 17.85 -6.22
N THR A 343 -7.29 17.02 -7.20
CA THR A 343 -7.54 17.29 -8.62
C THR A 343 -8.08 16.02 -9.28
N VAL A 344 -8.74 16.15 -10.42
CA VAL A 344 -9.16 14.99 -11.22
C VAL A 344 -8.06 14.63 -12.20
N VAL A 345 -7.70 13.36 -12.24
CA VAL A 345 -6.77 12.76 -13.21
C VAL A 345 -7.47 11.62 -13.95
N LYS A 346 -6.98 11.26 -15.13
CA LYS A 346 -7.46 10.12 -15.91
C LYS A 346 -6.39 9.06 -16.04
N VAL A 347 -6.75 7.80 -15.82
CA VAL A 347 -5.89 6.64 -16.09
C VAL A 347 -6.40 5.93 -17.33
N PHE A 348 -5.55 5.87 -18.35
CA PHE A 348 -5.82 5.22 -19.63
C PHE A 348 -5.25 3.79 -19.63
N HIS A 349 -5.92 2.88 -20.32
CA HIS A 349 -5.38 1.54 -20.58
C HIS A 349 -5.11 1.34 -22.06
N ASP A 350 -3.90 0.90 -22.39
CA ASP A 350 -3.57 0.38 -23.70
C ASP A 350 -3.95 -1.10 -23.80
N GLU A 351 -4.79 -1.46 -24.77
CA GLU A 351 -5.16 -2.86 -25.02
C GLU A 351 -4.08 -3.61 -25.80
N HIS A 352 -3.11 -2.91 -26.38
CA HIS A 352 -1.96 -3.56 -27.01
C HIS A 352 -1.08 -4.23 -25.96
N LEU A 353 -0.65 -5.45 -26.26
CA LEU A 353 0.39 -6.13 -25.49
C LEU A 353 1.73 -5.51 -25.87
N HIS A 354 2.47 -5.01 -24.88
CA HIS A 354 3.81 -4.47 -25.08
C HIS A 354 4.83 -5.60 -24.91
N HIS A 355 5.77 -5.69 -25.84
CA HIS A 355 6.85 -6.68 -25.75
C HIS A 355 8.03 -6.06 -25.00
N HIS A 356 8.86 -6.91 -24.40
CA HIS A 356 9.99 -6.47 -23.58
C HIS A 356 11.03 -5.62 -24.36
N GLU A 357 10.97 -5.61 -25.71
CA GLU A 357 11.82 -4.81 -26.61
C GLU A 357 11.27 -3.39 -26.88
N ASP A 358 10.05 -3.05 -26.45
CA ASP A 358 9.38 -1.77 -26.76
C ASP A 358 9.70 -0.63 -25.76
N HIS A 359 10.53 -0.89 -24.74
CA HIS A 359 10.95 0.05 -23.68
C HIS A 359 12.46 -0.01 -23.47
#